data_AF-A0A559MCH3-F1
#
_entry.id   AF-A0A559MCH3-F1
#
_cell.length_a   1.000
_cell.length_b   1.000
_cell.length_c   1.000
_cell.angle_alpha   90.00
_cell.angle_beta   90.00
_cell.angle_gamma   90.00
#
_symmetry.space_group_name_H-M   'P 1'
#
loop_
_entity.id
_entity.type
_entity.pdbx_description
1 polymer ?
#
loop_
_entity_poly.entity_id
_entity_poly.type
_entity_poly.pdbx_seq_one_letter_code
_entity_poly.pdbx_strand_id
1 'polypeptide(L)'
;MALNRKYATLPDLDSAPDIYETPELTDDNSTAPTGRARSQSTSSSYKDFDDEEDDAPGISRSRLHPNEARSHFSPAQIDARDVDFSDRVTAKRKSYKASTRRQKIREDGKVTEEYGDFSDEEDGESLERKLARLRREIEEVKEECGRRQAEKKDTSNDSKNLEPDVTALSRMLDGISTSQGGAASSVSAKFVKDLGTGIKANGPPHTSQGAGEPATYTVTYAPTYQQSHALAKAADFDGRLALLEKALGLDPIAFDSNGTPKAILPTLDMLQRQVLLISESTPSSLDTISRRVRTLAQEAERLEERRKAAKAAQDALRAAGGDVSSDDGEDSEQTSKIHALYGTLPTIENLTPLLPPLLDRLRSLRAIHADAATAGESLDAVEKKQTDMAGDIKKWREGLEKVEEALKQNETTMGGNMKVVEGWVKELEAKMERL
;
A
#
# COMPACT_ATOMS: atom_id res chain seq x y z
N MET A 1 -10.16 -13.19 47.18
CA MET A 1 -9.07 -13.40 46.21
C MET A 1 -8.82 -14.89 46.10
N ALA A 2 -8.94 -15.46 44.91
CA ALA A 2 -8.75 -16.90 44.72
C ALA A 2 -7.25 -17.22 44.81
N LEU A 3 -6.83 -17.95 45.83
CA LEU A 3 -5.46 -18.42 45.97
C LEU A 3 -5.11 -19.28 44.75
N ASN A 4 -4.14 -18.82 43.96
CA ASN A 4 -3.68 -19.54 42.78
C ASN A 4 -3.11 -20.91 43.19
N ARG A 5 -3.68 -21.99 42.64
CA ARG A 5 -3.34 -23.39 42.98
C ARG A 5 -1.85 -23.72 42.82
N LYS A 6 -1.12 -22.97 41.99
CA LYS A 6 0.34 -23.11 41.79
C LYS A 6 1.16 -22.73 43.03
N TYR A 7 0.67 -21.82 43.87
CA TYR A 7 1.42 -21.27 45.02
C TYR A 7 0.91 -21.79 46.37
N ALA A 8 -0.17 -22.56 46.39
CA ALA A 8 -0.82 -23.06 47.61
C ALA A 8 0.04 -24.03 48.44
N THR A 9 1.09 -24.62 47.86
CA THR A 9 2.00 -25.55 48.54
C THR A 9 3.25 -24.88 49.11
N LEU A 10 3.43 -23.58 48.88
CA LEU A 10 4.55 -22.82 49.43
C LEU A 10 4.16 -22.31 50.82
N PRO A 11 4.93 -22.59 51.88
CA PRO A 11 4.74 -21.95 53.17
C PRO A 11 5.12 -20.46 53.07
N ASP A 12 4.39 -19.61 53.79
CA ASP A 12 4.57 -18.14 53.85
C ASP A 12 4.17 -17.35 52.59
N LEU A 13 2.94 -17.57 52.11
CA LEU A 13 2.36 -16.79 51.02
C LEU A 13 1.60 -15.56 51.55
N ASP A 14 2.03 -14.37 51.14
CA ASP A 14 1.39 -13.11 51.50
C ASP A 14 -0.04 -13.02 50.91
N SER A 15 -1.00 -12.63 51.76
CA SER A 15 -2.41 -12.42 51.41
C SER A 15 -2.78 -10.93 51.31
N ALA A 16 -1.78 -10.05 51.38
CA ALA A 16 -1.92 -8.64 51.09
C ALA A 16 -2.50 -8.38 49.69
N PRO A 17 -3.12 -7.20 49.45
CA PRO A 17 -3.49 -6.80 48.10
C PRO A 17 -2.27 -6.77 47.17
N ASP A 18 -2.46 -7.31 45.97
CA ASP A 18 -1.42 -7.44 44.93
C ASP A 18 -0.86 -6.07 44.50
N ILE A 19 -1.68 -5.02 44.57
CA ILE A 19 -1.33 -3.66 44.15
C ILE A 19 -1.76 -2.67 45.24
N TYR A 20 -0.79 -1.91 45.75
CA TYR A 20 -1.03 -0.75 46.61
C TYR A 20 -0.87 0.52 45.76
N GLU A 21 -1.98 1.02 45.22
CA GLU A 21 -2.01 2.23 44.42
C GLU A 21 -2.64 3.41 45.18
N THR A 22 -2.20 4.62 44.83
CA THR A 22 -2.88 5.85 45.26
C THR A 22 -4.21 5.96 44.52
N PRO A 23 -5.28 6.48 45.15
CA PRO A 23 -6.56 6.68 44.47
C PRO A 23 -6.37 7.43 43.16
N GLU A 24 -6.98 6.92 42.08
CA GLU A 24 -6.91 7.53 40.76
C GLU A 24 -7.47 8.97 40.84
N LEU A 25 -6.58 9.96 40.75
CA LEU A 25 -6.98 11.36 40.66
C LEU A 25 -7.62 11.53 39.28
N THR A 26 -8.84 12.07 39.25
CA THR A 26 -9.63 12.31 38.03
C THR A 26 -9.11 13.52 37.25
N ASP A 27 -7.79 13.57 37.02
CA ASP A 27 -7.11 14.64 36.29
C ASP A 27 -7.50 14.65 34.79
N ASP A 28 -8.20 13.62 34.31
CA ASP A 28 -8.65 13.44 32.93
C ASP A 28 -9.99 14.11 32.58
N ASN A 29 -10.58 14.90 33.49
CA ASN A 29 -11.67 15.82 33.13
C ASN A 29 -11.18 17.12 32.47
N SER A 30 -9.86 17.27 32.25
CA SER A 30 -9.30 18.41 31.53
C SER A 30 -9.58 18.32 30.04
N THR A 31 -10.49 19.15 29.54
CA THR A 31 -10.63 19.50 28.11
C THR A 31 -9.45 20.34 27.58
N ALA A 32 -8.28 20.29 28.24
CA ALA A 32 -7.08 20.93 27.74
C ALA A 32 -6.48 20.01 26.68
N PRO A 33 -6.40 20.44 25.40
CA PRO A 33 -5.78 19.64 24.36
C PRO A 33 -4.26 19.62 24.61
N THR A 34 -3.79 18.71 25.45
CA THR A 34 -2.35 18.45 25.69
C THR A 34 -1.73 17.61 24.56
N GLY A 35 -2.44 17.44 23.45
CA GLY A 35 -1.93 16.92 22.19
C GLY A 35 -1.51 18.02 21.23
N ARG A 36 -0.42 18.76 21.53
CA ARG A 36 0.36 19.45 20.48
C ARG A 36 1.20 18.42 19.68
N ALA A 37 0.59 17.31 19.28
CA ALA A 37 1.10 16.51 18.18
C ALA A 37 0.61 17.18 16.90
N ARG A 38 1.41 18.10 16.37
CA ARG A 38 1.31 18.48 14.95
C ARG A 38 1.62 17.22 14.13
N SER A 39 0.61 16.39 13.93
CA SER A 39 0.69 15.28 12.98
C SER A 39 0.78 15.91 11.60
N GLN A 40 1.94 15.79 10.96
CA GLN A 40 2.09 16.02 9.53
C GLN A 40 1.42 14.85 8.81
N SER A 41 0.09 14.82 8.84
CA SER A 41 -0.69 13.85 8.08
C SER A 41 -1.18 14.50 6.80
N THR A 42 -0.79 13.92 5.68
CA THR A 42 -1.14 14.23 4.29
C THR A 42 -2.63 14.09 3.94
N SER A 43 -3.52 14.10 4.94
CA SER A 43 -4.95 13.79 4.78
C SER A 43 -5.92 14.69 5.57
N SER A 44 -5.50 15.86 6.07
CA SER A 44 -6.49 16.84 6.54
C SER A 44 -7.12 17.56 5.33
N SER A 45 -8.20 16.96 4.83
CA SER A 45 -9.11 17.52 3.84
C SER A 45 -9.52 18.94 4.23
N TYR A 46 -9.07 19.94 3.45
CA TYR A 46 -9.65 21.27 3.24
C TYR A 46 -10.72 21.66 4.27
N LYS A 47 -10.29 22.11 5.45
CA LYS A 47 -11.16 22.87 6.33
C LYS A 47 -10.67 24.30 6.30
N ASP A 48 -11.38 25.04 5.46
CA ASP A 48 -11.44 26.49 5.38
C ASP A 48 -11.87 27.01 6.76
N PHE A 49 -10.90 27.18 7.64
CA PHE A 49 -11.05 28.07 8.79
C PHE A 49 -10.40 29.37 8.33
N ASP A 50 -11.22 30.21 7.70
CA ASP A 50 -10.93 31.62 7.50
C ASP A 50 -10.59 32.25 8.86
N ASP A 51 -9.36 32.76 8.92
CA ASP A 51 -9.01 34.08 9.43
C ASP A 51 -9.64 34.56 10.74
N GLU A 52 -9.19 34.07 11.90
CA GLU A 52 -9.24 34.90 13.12
C GLU A 52 -7.99 34.85 14.03
N GLU A 53 -6.90 34.12 13.69
CA GLU A 53 -5.83 33.95 14.68
C GLU A 53 -4.40 33.65 14.15
N ASP A 54 -3.98 34.25 13.03
CA ASP A 54 -2.56 34.17 12.62
C ASP A 54 -1.97 35.54 12.19
N ASP A 55 -2.38 36.61 12.89
CA ASP A 55 -1.75 37.93 12.83
C ASP A 55 -0.38 37.96 13.55
N ALA A 56 0.52 37.05 13.18
CA ALA A 56 1.94 37.25 13.42
C ALA A 56 2.50 38.14 12.30
N PRO A 57 2.80 39.44 12.54
CA PRO A 57 3.25 40.32 11.48
C PRO A 57 4.59 39.84 10.91
N GLY A 58 4.59 39.46 9.62
CA GLY A 58 5.79 39.13 8.85
C GLY A 58 5.92 37.69 8.35
N ILE A 59 5.01 36.76 8.70
CA ILE A 59 5.05 35.37 8.23
C ILE A 59 3.77 35.04 7.46
N SER A 60 3.87 34.93 6.13
CA SER A 60 2.78 34.35 5.33
C SER A 60 2.76 32.83 5.52
N ARG A 61 1.64 32.30 6.02
CA ARG A 61 1.43 30.86 6.29
C ARG A 61 0.48 30.23 5.27
N SER A 62 0.54 30.68 4.01
CA SER A 62 -0.23 30.10 2.92
C SER A 62 -0.03 28.58 2.87
N ARG A 63 -1.11 27.82 3.09
CA ARG A 63 -1.06 26.35 3.04
C ARG A 63 -0.89 25.91 1.58
N LEU A 64 -0.02 24.94 1.34
CA LEU A 64 0.13 24.36 0.01
C LEU A 64 -1.08 23.49 -0.29
N HIS A 65 -1.78 23.80 -1.38
CA HIS A 65 -2.86 22.98 -1.93
C HIS A 65 -2.28 22.02 -2.98
N PRO A 66 -1.90 20.77 -2.61
CA PRO A 66 -1.14 19.89 -3.51
C PRO A 66 -1.92 19.51 -4.76
N ASN A 67 -3.25 19.40 -4.68
CA ASN A 67 -4.09 19.07 -5.83
C ASN A 67 -4.17 20.21 -6.84
N GLU A 68 -4.28 21.46 -6.36
CA GLU A 68 -4.27 22.66 -7.19
C GLU A 68 -2.87 22.91 -7.77
N ALA A 69 -1.83 22.80 -6.94
CA ALA A 69 -0.45 22.85 -7.42
C ALA A 69 -0.19 21.78 -8.50
N ARG A 70 -0.71 20.56 -8.31
CA ARG A 70 -0.57 19.48 -9.30
C ARG A 70 -1.25 19.81 -10.62
N SER A 71 -2.45 20.40 -10.62
CA SER A 71 -3.10 20.81 -11.87
C SER A 71 -2.29 21.90 -12.58
N HIS A 72 -1.75 22.88 -11.84
CA HIS A 72 -0.90 23.94 -12.38
C HIS A 72 0.41 23.42 -13.01
N PHE A 73 1.08 22.45 -12.38
CA PHE A 73 2.37 21.93 -12.87
C PHE A 73 2.24 20.72 -13.80
N SER A 74 1.07 20.04 -13.86
CA SER A 74 0.85 18.89 -14.74
C SER A 74 1.14 19.12 -16.25
N PRO A 75 0.84 20.28 -16.87
CA PRO A 75 1.14 20.50 -18.28
C PRO A 75 2.59 20.96 -18.55
N ALA A 76 3.38 21.26 -17.50
CA ALA A 76 4.76 21.67 -17.64
C ALA A 76 5.66 20.42 -17.74
N GLN A 77 6.36 20.29 -18.87
CA GLN A 77 7.40 19.27 -19.06
C GLN A 77 8.77 19.93 -18.97
N ILE A 78 9.69 19.29 -18.25
CA ILE A 78 11.05 19.80 -18.04
C ILE A 78 12.02 18.85 -18.74
N ASP A 79 12.78 19.36 -19.71
CA ASP A 79 13.89 18.64 -20.32
C ASP A 79 15.20 18.96 -19.58
N ALA A 80 15.86 17.90 -19.12
CA ALA A 80 17.08 17.94 -18.34
C ALA A 80 18.29 17.31 -19.04
N ARG A 81 18.16 16.92 -20.32
CA ARG A 81 19.20 16.12 -21.01
C ARG A 81 20.51 16.86 -21.25
N ASP A 82 20.46 18.16 -21.49
CA ASP A 82 21.63 18.99 -21.82
C ASP A 82 22.07 19.91 -20.67
N VAL A 83 21.62 19.68 -19.43
CA VAL A 83 21.86 20.61 -18.31
C VAL A 83 23.25 20.40 -17.72
N ASP A 84 24.02 21.49 -17.62
CA ASP A 84 25.37 21.49 -17.03
C ASP A 84 25.47 22.60 -15.98
N PHE A 85 25.56 22.20 -14.71
CA PHE A 85 25.79 23.09 -13.57
C PHE A 85 27.25 23.12 -13.13
N SER A 86 28.16 22.46 -13.86
CA SER A 86 29.58 22.71 -13.63
C SER A 86 29.84 24.18 -13.92
N ASP A 87 30.44 24.88 -12.95
CA ASP A 87 30.63 26.35 -12.92
C ASP A 87 31.66 26.84 -13.97
N ARG A 88 31.63 26.24 -15.16
CA ARG A 88 32.51 26.52 -16.29
C ARG A 88 32.06 27.81 -16.97
N VAL A 89 32.71 28.90 -16.59
CA VAL A 89 32.47 30.28 -17.08
C VAL A 89 32.71 30.45 -18.60
N THR A 90 33.30 29.46 -19.29
CA THR A 90 33.67 29.57 -20.71
C THR A 90 32.60 29.09 -21.69
N ALA A 91 31.53 28.43 -21.23
CA ALA A 91 30.44 27.94 -22.07
C ALA A 91 29.12 28.64 -21.72
N LYS A 92 28.22 28.79 -22.71
CA LYS A 92 26.85 29.26 -22.46
C LYS A 92 26.20 28.34 -21.42
N ARG A 93 25.73 28.93 -20.32
CA ARG A 93 25.15 28.22 -19.17
C ARG A 93 23.96 27.38 -19.64
N LYS A 94 24.07 26.06 -19.56
CA LYS A 94 23.00 25.14 -19.97
C LYS A 94 22.06 24.90 -18.79
N SER A 95 20.89 25.52 -18.79
CA SER A 95 19.86 25.35 -17.76
C SER A 95 18.76 24.40 -18.22
N TYR A 96 17.90 23.98 -17.27
CA TYR A 96 16.67 23.26 -17.58
C TYR A 96 15.85 24.00 -18.63
N LYS A 97 15.30 23.25 -19.60
CA LYS A 97 14.36 23.78 -20.59
C LYS A 97 12.95 23.36 -20.16
N ALA A 98 12.09 24.33 -19.87
CA ALA A 98 10.69 24.09 -19.56
C ALA A 98 9.84 24.35 -20.80
N SER A 99 9.10 23.35 -21.25
CA SER A 99 8.08 23.52 -22.29
C SER A 99 6.70 23.33 -21.66
N THR A 100 5.83 24.33 -21.79
CA THR A 100 4.45 24.23 -21.32
C THR A 100 3.52 24.04 -22.50
N ARG A 101 2.82 22.91 -22.55
CA ARG A 101 1.70 22.73 -23.49
C ARG A 101 0.47 23.42 -22.90
N ARG A 102 0.25 24.69 -23.21
CA ARG A 102 -0.94 25.41 -22.73
C ARG A 102 -2.14 25.08 -23.61
N GLN A 103 -3.10 24.32 -23.09
CA GLN A 103 -4.43 24.23 -23.70
C GLN A 103 -5.19 25.51 -23.36
N LYS A 104 -5.42 26.39 -24.35
CA LYS A 104 -6.31 27.54 -24.19
C LYS A 104 -7.71 27.12 -24.62
N ILE A 105 -8.65 27.12 -23.69
CA ILE A 105 -10.07 26.93 -23.98
C ILE A 105 -10.56 28.27 -24.56
N ARG A 106 -11.01 28.28 -25.83
CA ARG A 106 -11.66 29.46 -26.43
C ARG A 106 -13.09 29.58 -25.88
N GLU A 107 -13.67 30.79 -25.94
CA GLU A 107 -15.04 31.10 -25.47
C GLU A 107 -16.13 30.19 -26.05
N ASP A 108 -15.88 29.50 -27.16
CA ASP A 108 -16.80 28.54 -27.79
C ASP A 108 -16.76 27.12 -27.20
N GLY A 109 -16.11 26.89 -26.05
CA GLY A 109 -16.11 25.61 -25.34
C GLY A 109 -15.38 24.45 -26.05
N LYS A 110 -14.78 24.69 -27.23
CA LYS A 110 -14.01 23.69 -27.98
C LYS A 110 -12.53 23.82 -27.67
N VAL A 111 -11.98 22.80 -27.00
CA VAL A 111 -10.53 22.67 -26.73
C VAL A 111 -9.83 22.47 -28.07
N THR A 112 -9.17 23.51 -28.57
CA THR A 112 -8.27 23.40 -29.72
C THR A 112 -6.85 23.43 -29.18
N GLU A 113 -6.11 22.33 -29.35
CA GLU A 113 -4.70 22.26 -28.97
C GLU A 113 -3.88 23.15 -29.91
N GLU A 114 -3.61 24.38 -29.48
CA GLU A 114 -2.74 25.28 -30.21
C GLU A 114 -1.28 25.01 -29.79
N TYR A 115 -0.50 24.44 -30.71
CA TYR A 115 0.94 24.26 -30.58
C TYR A 115 1.63 25.62 -30.76
N GLY A 116 1.71 26.40 -29.68
CA GLY A 116 2.35 27.71 -29.67
C GLY A 116 3.32 27.82 -28.52
N ASP A 117 4.60 27.58 -28.80
CA ASP A 117 5.70 28.05 -27.97
C ASP A 117 5.88 29.54 -28.26
N PHE A 118 5.33 30.37 -27.37
CA PHE A 118 5.52 31.83 -27.42
C PHE A 118 6.68 32.27 -26.51
N SER A 119 7.60 31.36 -26.17
CA SER A 119 8.87 31.76 -25.56
C SER A 119 9.77 32.39 -26.62
N ASP A 120 9.55 33.68 -26.82
CA ASP A 120 10.52 34.74 -27.11
C ASP A 120 11.82 34.34 -27.83
N GLU A 121 11.85 34.68 -29.13
CA GLU A 121 12.94 35.46 -29.73
C GLU A 121 14.41 35.01 -29.55
N GLU A 122 14.80 33.74 -29.67
CA GLU A 122 16.18 33.46 -30.15
C GLU A 122 16.53 32.04 -30.61
N ASP A 123 15.67 31.04 -30.45
CA ASP A 123 16.07 29.66 -30.75
C ASP A 123 15.38 29.11 -32.01
N GLY A 124 16.22 28.74 -32.98
CA GLY A 124 15.88 28.48 -34.37
C GLY A 124 14.63 27.63 -34.60
N GLU A 125 13.88 27.99 -35.63
CA GLU A 125 12.72 27.28 -36.16
C GLU A 125 12.85 25.76 -36.00
N SER A 126 11.86 25.13 -35.35
CA SER A 126 11.82 23.67 -35.21
C SER A 126 12.05 23.00 -36.57
N LEU A 127 12.77 21.87 -36.60
CA LEU A 127 13.15 21.20 -37.85
C LEU A 127 11.94 20.97 -38.77
N GLU A 128 10.78 20.68 -38.19
CA GLU A 128 9.52 20.52 -38.91
C GLU A 128 9.04 21.83 -39.57
N ARG A 129 9.11 22.95 -38.86
CA ARG A 129 8.77 24.28 -39.41
C ARG A 129 9.77 24.70 -40.50
N LYS A 130 11.06 24.39 -40.30
CA LYS A 130 12.11 24.63 -41.29
C LYS A 130 11.90 23.80 -42.55
N LEU A 131 11.51 22.52 -42.43
CA LEU A 131 11.15 21.65 -43.55
C LEU A 131 9.90 22.15 -44.28
N ALA A 132 8.87 22.59 -43.55
CA ALA A 132 7.67 23.16 -44.15
C ALA A 132 7.95 24.45 -44.92
N ARG A 133 8.83 25.33 -44.40
CA ARG A 133 9.27 26.52 -45.11
C ARG A 133 10.06 26.17 -46.37
N LEU A 134 11.04 25.28 -46.27
CA LEU A 134 11.86 24.85 -47.41
C LEU A 134 11.01 24.19 -48.50
N ARG A 135 9.97 23.43 -48.13
CA ARG A 135 9.02 22.88 -49.10
C ARG A 135 8.29 23.97 -49.87
N ARG A 136 7.86 25.02 -49.18
CA ARG A 136 7.20 26.17 -49.82
C ARG A 136 8.16 26.92 -50.73
N GLU A 137 9.38 27.18 -50.28
CA GLU A 137 10.42 27.85 -51.08
C GLU A 137 10.81 27.03 -52.32
N ILE A 138 10.90 25.70 -52.21
CA ILE A 138 11.19 24.81 -53.36
C ILE A 138 10.02 24.79 -54.35
N GLU A 139 8.77 24.80 -53.87
CA GLU A 139 7.60 24.86 -54.76
C GLU A 139 7.54 26.22 -55.49
N GLU A 140 7.85 27.32 -54.80
CA GLU A 140 7.95 28.65 -55.42
C GLU A 140 9.04 28.70 -56.51
N VAL A 141 10.22 28.14 -56.24
CA VAL A 141 11.31 28.04 -57.22
C VAL A 141 10.94 27.14 -58.41
N LYS A 142 10.17 26.08 -58.17
CA LYS A 142 9.66 25.18 -59.22
C LYS A 142 8.65 25.88 -60.12
N GLU A 143 7.73 26.67 -59.55
CA GLU A 143 6.79 27.50 -60.31
C GLU A 143 7.53 28.56 -61.14
N GLU A 144 8.56 29.19 -60.59
CA GLU A 144 9.38 30.17 -61.33
C GLU A 144 10.16 29.53 -62.48
N CYS A 145 10.68 28.31 -62.29
CA CYS A 145 11.33 27.53 -63.35
C CYS A 145 10.35 27.14 -64.47
N GLY A 146 9.14 26.72 -64.12
CA GLY A 146 8.09 26.41 -65.09
C GLY A 146 7.66 27.63 -65.91
N ARG A 147 7.52 28.79 -65.25
CA ARG A 147 7.23 30.06 -65.93
C ARG A 147 8.35 30.49 -66.87
N ARG A 148 9.63 30.38 -66.45
CA ARG A 148 10.80 30.68 -67.30
C ARG A 148 10.94 29.73 -68.49
N GLN A 149 10.55 28.45 -68.37
CA GLN A 149 10.53 27.52 -69.51
C GLN A 149 9.42 27.88 -70.52
N ALA A 150 8.25 28.30 -70.03
CA ALA A 150 7.16 28.76 -70.90
C ALA A 150 7.54 30.04 -71.67
N GLU A 151 8.25 30.97 -71.01
CA GLU A 151 8.76 32.20 -71.63
C GLU A 151 9.96 31.95 -72.58
N LYS A 152 10.77 30.90 -72.38
CA LYS A 152 11.94 30.56 -73.21
C LYS A 152 11.64 29.78 -74.50
N LYS A 153 10.37 29.54 -74.82
CA LYS A 153 9.99 28.82 -76.05
C LYS A 153 10.25 29.61 -77.34
N ASP A 154 10.60 30.91 -77.25
CA ASP A 154 10.81 31.80 -78.40
C ASP A 154 12.24 32.35 -78.59
N THR A 155 13.24 31.97 -77.79
CA THR A 155 14.65 32.39 -78.04
C THR A 155 15.67 31.32 -77.64
N SER A 156 16.44 30.83 -78.62
CA SER A 156 17.53 29.88 -78.43
C SER A 156 18.78 30.54 -77.82
N ASN A 157 19.09 30.30 -76.54
CA ASN A 157 20.46 29.98 -76.12
C ASN A 157 20.55 29.49 -74.66
N ASP A 158 21.23 28.35 -74.52
CA ASP A 158 22.10 27.89 -73.43
C ASP A 158 21.82 28.33 -71.98
N SER A 159 20.68 27.90 -71.43
CA SER A 159 20.49 27.85 -69.99
C SER A 159 20.28 26.40 -69.55
N LYS A 160 21.19 25.90 -68.71
CA LYS A 160 21.10 24.58 -68.08
C LYS A 160 19.68 24.34 -67.57
N ASN A 161 19.05 23.25 -67.99
CA ASN A 161 17.74 22.87 -67.47
C ASN A 161 17.88 22.57 -65.97
N LEU A 162 17.51 23.52 -65.11
CA LEU A 162 17.53 23.37 -63.64
C LEU A 162 16.30 22.62 -63.09
N GLU A 163 15.29 22.38 -63.94
CA GLU A 163 14.10 21.61 -63.60
C GLU A 163 14.39 20.17 -63.09
N PRO A 164 15.26 19.36 -63.72
CA PRO A 164 15.65 18.07 -63.17
C PRO A 164 16.29 18.18 -61.78
N ASP A 165 17.04 19.25 -61.51
CA ASP A 165 17.70 19.46 -60.21
C ASP A 165 16.69 19.86 -59.13
N VAL A 166 15.73 20.74 -59.45
CA VAL A 166 14.65 21.16 -58.52
C VAL A 166 13.71 19.99 -58.21
N THR A 167 13.41 19.15 -59.19
CA THR A 167 12.61 17.92 -58.99
C THR A 167 13.38 16.83 -58.23
N ALA A 168 14.71 16.77 -58.37
CA ALA A 168 15.56 15.93 -57.53
C ALA A 168 15.57 16.42 -56.06
N LEU A 169 15.68 17.74 -55.85
CA LEU A 169 15.61 18.38 -54.54
C LEU A 169 14.25 18.14 -53.85
N SER A 170 13.14 18.24 -54.57
CA SER A 170 11.81 17.93 -54.01
C SER A 170 11.69 16.45 -53.62
N ARG A 171 12.20 15.53 -54.46
CA ARG A 171 12.24 14.09 -54.13
C ARG A 171 13.11 13.79 -52.91
N MET A 172 14.25 14.48 -52.77
CA MET A 172 15.12 14.34 -51.59
C MET A 172 14.44 14.86 -50.33
N LEU A 173 13.76 16.01 -50.41
CA LEU A 173 13.00 16.57 -49.28
C LEU A 173 11.82 15.65 -48.88
N ASP A 174 11.11 15.10 -49.86
CA ASP A 174 10.03 14.13 -49.63
C ASP A 174 10.59 12.83 -49.01
N GLY A 175 11.76 12.36 -49.46
CA GLY A 175 12.46 11.22 -48.87
C GLY A 175 12.85 11.44 -47.40
N ILE A 176 13.31 12.65 -47.06
CA ILE A 176 13.65 13.01 -45.67
C ILE A 176 12.38 13.09 -44.80
N SER A 177 11.31 13.69 -45.33
CA SER A 177 10.03 13.81 -44.60
C SER A 177 9.36 12.46 -44.34
N THR A 178 9.41 11.53 -45.30
CA THR A 178 8.85 10.17 -45.14
C THR A 178 9.71 9.31 -44.22
N SER A 179 11.03 9.47 -44.26
CA SER A 179 11.95 8.85 -43.31
C SER A 179 11.67 9.27 -41.87
N GLN A 180 11.32 10.53 -41.65
CA GLN A 180 11.08 11.09 -40.32
C GLN A 180 9.64 10.84 -39.81
N GLY A 181 8.63 10.92 -40.68
CA GLY A 181 7.22 10.68 -40.34
C GLY A 181 6.87 9.19 -40.13
N GLY A 182 7.61 8.27 -40.76
CA GLY A 182 7.37 6.82 -40.64
C GLY A 182 7.90 6.19 -39.35
N ALA A 183 8.88 6.80 -38.70
CA ALA A 183 9.54 6.22 -37.53
C ALA A 183 8.74 6.40 -36.22
N ALA A 184 8.10 7.57 -36.03
CA ALA A 184 7.40 7.90 -34.79
C ALA A 184 6.06 7.15 -34.62
N SER A 185 5.32 6.93 -35.71
CA SER A 185 4.05 6.19 -35.68
C SER A 185 4.26 4.68 -35.49
N SER A 186 5.36 4.11 -36.00
CA SER A 186 5.56 2.66 -35.93
C SER A 186 5.82 2.16 -34.51
N VAL A 187 6.49 2.94 -33.65
CA VAL A 187 6.80 2.50 -32.27
C VAL A 187 5.55 2.54 -31.40
N SER A 188 4.75 3.62 -31.50
CA SER A 188 3.45 3.72 -30.81
C SER A 188 2.44 2.68 -31.34
N ALA A 189 2.35 2.48 -32.66
CA ALA A 189 1.45 1.48 -33.23
C ALA A 189 1.90 0.04 -32.97
N LYS A 190 3.21 -0.22 -32.89
CA LYS A 190 3.75 -1.51 -32.45
C LYS A 190 3.50 -1.75 -30.96
N PHE A 191 3.60 -0.72 -30.12
CA PHE A 191 3.31 -0.84 -28.69
C PHE A 191 1.82 -1.03 -28.39
N VAL A 192 0.94 -0.35 -29.14
CA VAL A 192 -0.52 -0.57 -29.04
C VAL A 192 -0.92 -1.94 -29.62
N LYS A 193 -0.23 -2.44 -30.64
CA LYS A 193 -0.39 -3.84 -31.09
C LYS A 193 0.13 -4.83 -30.06
N ASP A 194 1.29 -4.61 -29.44
CA ASP A 194 1.87 -5.49 -28.42
C ASP A 194 1.04 -5.51 -27.11
N LEU A 195 0.42 -4.40 -26.73
CA LEU A 195 -0.54 -4.38 -25.61
C LEU A 195 -1.90 -4.97 -25.99
N GLY A 196 -2.34 -4.78 -27.24
CA GLY A 196 -3.60 -5.33 -27.76
C GLY A 196 -3.52 -6.84 -28.03
N THR A 197 -2.33 -7.38 -28.27
CA THR A 197 -2.06 -8.81 -28.35
C THR A 197 -1.22 -9.23 -27.16
N GLY A 198 -1.88 -9.39 -26.00
CA GLY A 198 -1.23 -9.88 -24.78
C GLY A 198 -0.28 -11.05 -25.08
N ILE A 199 1.01 -10.80 -24.86
CA ILE A 199 2.09 -11.76 -24.61
C ILE A 199 1.91 -13.08 -25.37
N LYS A 200 2.12 -13.08 -26.69
CA LYS A 200 2.50 -14.31 -27.39
C LYS A 200 4.00 -14.51 -27.18
N ALA A 201 4.33 -15.21 -26.09
CA ALA A 201 5.67 -15.74 -25.90
C ALA A 201 6.03 -16.67 -27.06
N ASN A 202 7.18 -16.42 -27.68
CA ASN A 202 7.79 -17.23 -28.74
C ASN A 202 7.73 -18.72 -28.41
N GLY A 203 6.93 -19.47 -29.18
CA GLY A 203 7.04 -20.91 -29.35
C GLY A 203 7.02 -21.22 -30.85
N PRO A 204 7.84 -22.15 -31.35
CA PRO A 204 7.95 -22.40 -32.78
C PRO A 204 6.61 -22.90 -33.36
N PRO A 205 6.29 -22.58 -34.63
CA PRO A 205 5.00 -22.90 -35.20
C PRO A 205 4.91 -24.43 -35.43
N HIS A 206 4.09 -25.11 -34.62
CA HIS A 206 3.71 -26.48 -34.92
C HIS A 206 2.70 -26.49 -36.06
N THR A 207 3.15 -26.99 -37.21
CA THR A 207 2.32 -27.40 -38.33
C THR A 207 1.35 -28.50 -37.90
N SER A 208 0.05 -28.28 -38.11
CA SER A 208 -0.99 -29.28 -37.89
C SER A 208 -0.86 -30.43 -38.89
N GLN A 209 -0.49 -31.62 -38.40
CA GLN A 209 -0.74 -32.89 -39.09
C GLN A 209 -1.10 -33.96 -38.05
N GLY A 210 -2.13 -34.75 -38.34
CA GLY A 210 -2.47 -35.98 -37.62
C GLY A 210 -3.91 -36.05 -37.12
N ALA A 211 -4.83 -36.47 -38.00
CA ALA A 211 -6.14 -36.96 -37.58
C ALA A 211 -5.95 -38.34 -36.91
N GLY A 212 -6.01 -38.42 -35.57
CA GLY A 212 -5.94 -39.70 -34.88
C GLY A 212 -5.58 -39.75 -33.39
N GLU A 213 -5.39 -38.62 -32.69
CA GLU A 213 -5.05 -38.64 -31.25
C GLU A 213 -6.10 -37.94 -30.38
N PRO A 214 -6.32 -38.39 -29.11
CA PRO A 214 -7.36 -37.86 -28.25
C PRO A 214 -7.16 -36.36 -28.02
N ALA A 215 -8.23 -35.59 -28.23
CA ALA A 215 -8.24 -34.15 -28.10
C ALA A 215 -7.68 -33.73 -26.73
N THR A 216 -6.42 -33.31 -26.72
CA THR A 216 -5.77 -32.79 -25.51
C THR A 216 -6.24 -31.36 -25.34
N TYR A 217 -7.22 -31.17 -24.46
CA TYR A 217 -7.66 -29.84 -24.05
C TYR A 217 -6.58 -29.20 -23.18
N THR A 218 -5.74 -28.36 -23.78
CA THR A 218 -4.78 -27.53 -23.06
C THR A 218 -5.52 -26.33 -22.44
N VAL A 219 -5.90 -26.46 -21.18
CA VAL A 219 -6.41 -25.32 -20.40
C VAL A 219 -5.23 -24.41 -20.07
N THR A 220 -5.05 -23.34 -20.84
CA THR A 220 -4.09 -22.27 -20.52
C THR A 220 -4.61 -21.47 -19.33
N TYR A 221 -4.22 -21.89 -18.13
CA TYR A 221 -4.49 -21.16 -16.90
C TYR A 221 -3.45 -20.05 -16.70
N ALA A 222 -3.90 -18.80 -16.61
CA ALA A 222 -3.05 -17.65 -16.32
C ALA A 222 -3.18 -17.27 -14.82
N PRO A 223 -2.27 -17.75 -13.94
CA PRO A 223 -2.37 -17.54 -12.49
C PRO A 223 -2.30 -16.06 -12.08
N THR A 224 -1.53 -15.26 -12.83
CA THR A 224 -1.37 -13.82 -12.59
C THR A 224 -2.67 -13.03 -12.80
N TYR A 225 -3.56 -13.51 -13.67
CA TYR A 225 -4.86 -12.88 -13.92
C TYR A 225 -5.79 -13.04 -12.70
N GLN A 226 -5.77 -14.18 -12.03
CA GLN A 226 -6.60 -14.39 -10.84
C GLN A 226 -6.12 -13.57 -9.64
N GLN A 227 -4.81 -13.47 -9.44
CA GLN A 227 -4.22 -12.66 -8.37
C GLN A 227 -4.50 -11.16 -8.59
N SER A 228 -4.26 -10.65 -9.80
CA SER A 228 -4.55 -9.24 -10.12
C SER A 228 -6.05 -8.92 -10.02
N HIS A 229 -6.93 -9.82 -10.43
CA HIS A 229 -8.37 -9.64 -10.28
C HIS A 229 -8.84 -9.69 -8.82
N ALA A 230 -8.23 -10.54 -7.97
CA ALA A 230 -8.50 -10.55 -6.53
C ALA A 230 -8.01 -9.27 -5.86
N LEU A 231 -6.83 -8.77 -6.22
CA LEU A 231 -6.28 -7.49 -5.73
C LEU A 231 -7.12 -6.29 -6.19
N ALA A 232 -7.59 -6.29 -7.44
CA ALA A 232 -8.48 -5.25 -7.95
C ALA A 232 -9.80 -5.22 -7.14
N LYS A 233 -10.40 -6.39 -6.89
CA LYS A 233 -11.59 -6.48 -6.02
C LYS A 233 -11.31 -6.00 -4.60
N ALA A 234 -10.15 -6.34 -4.03
CA ALA A 234 -9.77 -5.85 -2.70
C ALA A 234 -9.62 -4.32 -2.67
N ALA A 235 -9.03 -3.72 -3.71
CA ALA A 235 -8.93 -2.28 -3.87
C ALA A 235 -10.31 -1.60 -4.04
N ASP A 236 -11.25 -2.23 -4.75
CA ASP A 236 -12.63 -1.73 -4.85
C ASP A 236 -13.34 -1.74 -3.48
N PHE A 237 -13.14 -2.80 -2.68
CA PHE A 237 -13.67 -2.87 -1.33
C PHE A 237 -13.02 -1.83 -0.41
N ASP A 238 -11.70 -1.63 -0.51
CA ASP A 238 -10.97 -0.61 0.24
C ASP A 238 -11.45 0.80 -0.13
N GLY A 239 -11.63 1.10 -1.42
CA GLY A 239 -12.21 2.37 -1.86
C GLY A 239 -13.63 2.61 -1.33
N ARG A 240 -14.48 1.57 -1.33
CA ARG A 240 -15.83 1.64 -0.73
C ARG A 240 -15.76 1.82 0.80
N LEU A 241 -14.82 1.17 1.46
CA LEU A 241 -14.60 1.26 2.89
C LEU A 241 -14.11 2.67 3.27
N ALA A 242 -13.15 3.24 2.52
CA ALA A 242 -12.69 4.60 2.70
C ALA A 242 -13.80 5.64 2.49
N LEU A 243 -14.72 5.41 1.55
CA LEU A 243 -15.91 6.25 1.38
C LEU A 243 -16.86 6.14 2.58
N LEU A 244 -17.06 4.94 3.12
CA LEU A 244 -17.86 4.74 4.33
C LEU A 244 -17.20 5.38 5.55
N GLU A 245 -15.89 5.23 5.72
CA GLU A 245 -15.11 5.86 6.79
C GLU A 245 -15.18 7.38 6.69
N LYS A 246 -15.05 7.94 5.48
CA LYS A 246 -15.22 9.38 5.24
C LYS A 246 -16.63 9.86 5.55
N ALA A 247 -17.65 9.08 5.21
CA ALA A 247 -19.05 9.42 5.49
C ALA A 247 -19.39 9.31 6.99
N LEU A 248 -18.81 8.33 7.67
CA LEU A 248 -18.95 8.14 9.12
C LEU A 248 -18.08 9.13 9.91
N GLY A 249 -17.04 9.69 9.29
CA GLY A 249 -16.16 10.67 9.91
C GLY A 249 -15.52 10.15 11.19
N LEU A 250 -15.07 8.88 11.18
CA LEU A 250 -14.36 8.27 12.31
C LEU A 250 -12.96 8.90 12.39
N ASP A 251 -12.89 10.12 12.91
CA ASP A 251 -11.62 10.70 13.33
C ASP A 251 -11.05 9.86 14.48
N PRO A 252 -9.73 9.69 14.57
CA PRO A 252 -9.09 8.99 15.70
C PRO A 252 -9.26 9.70 17.06
N ILE A 253 -10.07 10.77 17.10
CA ILE A 253 -10.47 11.53 18.28
C ILE A 253 -11.87 11.08 18.77
N ALA A 254 -12.61 10.32 17.96
CA ALA A 254 -13.93 9.79 18.29
C ALA A 254 -13.88 8.44 19.05
N PHE A 255 -12.68 7.99 19.43
CA PHE A 255 -12.49 6.90 20.37
C PHE A 255 -12.74 7.40 21.78
N ASP A 256 -13.46 6.63 22.59
CA ASP A 256 -13.51 6.86 24.03
C ASP A 256 -12.14 6.61 24.68
N SER A 257 -11.99 6.92 25.97
CA SER A 257 -10.76 6.64 26.74
C SER A 257 -10.31 5.17 26.67
N ASN A 258 -11.21 4.26 26.26
CA ASN A 258 -10.99 2.83 26.12
C ASN A 258 -10.62 2.39 24.69
N GLY A 259 -10.44 3.33 23.75
CA GLY A 259 -10.04 3.02 22.38
C GLY A 259 -11.15 2.38 21.52
N THR A 260 -12.41 2.45 21.95
CA THR A 260 -13.55 1.95 21.18
C THR A 260 -14.27 3.10 20.49
N PRO A 261 -14.70 2.94 19.22
CA PRO A 261 -15.39 4.01 18.51
C PRO A 261 -16.71 4.29 19.23
N LYS A 262 -16.98 5.55 19.57
CA LYS A 262 -18.25 5.94 20.20
C LYS A 262 -19.41 5.43 19.34
N ALA A 263 -20.26 4.59 19.94
CA ALA A 263 -21.37 3.99 19.21
C ALA A 263 -22.31 5.09 18.68
N ILE A 264 -22.40 5.20 17.35
CA ILE A 264 -23.19 6.25 16.68
C ILE A 264 -24.69 6.01 16.90
N LEU A 265 -25.13 4.75 16.95
CA LEU A 265 -26.54 4.39 17.09
C LEU A 265 -27.18 4.89 18.40
N PRO A 266 -26.58 4.70 19.59
CA PRO A 266 -27.10 5.32 20.82
C PRO A 266 -27.16 6.85 20.77
N THR A 267 -26.18 7.52 20.14
CA THR A 267 -26.20 8.98 20.02
C THR A 267 -27.30 9.46 19.06
N LEU A 268 -27.55 8.72 17.99
CA LEU A 268 -28.63 8.99 17.04
C LEU A 268 -29.99 8.72 17.68
N ASP A 269 -30.14 7.64 18.46
CA ASP A 269 -31.38 7.36 19.20
C ASP A 269 -31.64 8.42 20.27
N MET A 270 -30.61 8.88 20.98
CA MET A 270 -30.74 10.00 21.92
C MET A 270 -31.19 11.29 21.20
N LEU A 271 -30.55 11.63 20.07
CA LEU A 271 -30.92 12.81 19.27
C LEU A 271 -32.34 12.66 18.71
N GLN A 272 -32.71 11.47 18.23
CA GLN A 272 -34.05 11.15 17.77
C GLN A 272 -35.07 11.33 18.90
N ARG A 273 -34.80 10.84 20.11
CA ARG A 273 -35.66 11.06 21.28
C ARG A 273 -35.78 12.55 21.63
N GLN A 274 -34.70 13.32 21.54
CA GLN A 274 -34.71 14.76 21.75
C GLN A 274 -35.53 15.50 20.68
N VAL A 275 -35.40 15.11 19.41
CA VAL A 275 -36.18 15.67 18.30
C VAL A 275 -37.66 15.29 18.44
N LEU A 276 -37.96 14.05 18.83
CA LEU A 276 -39.33 13.60 19.09
C LEU A 276 -39.95 14.36 20.26
N LEU A 277 -39.20 14.60 21.33
CA LEU A 277 -39.63 15.47 22.43
C LEU A 277 -39.95 16.88 21.93
N ILE A 278 -39.11 17.47 21.08
CA ILE A 278 -39.35 18.82 20.53
C ILE A 278 -40.54 18.83 19.55
N SER A 279 -40.74 17.76 18.77
CA SER A 279 -41.80 17.70 17.75
C SER A 279 -43.17 17.32 18.31
N GLU A 280 -43.20 16.46 19.33
CA GLU A 280 -44.43 15.90 19.91
C GLU A 280 -44.88 16.67 21.15
N SER A 281 -43.96 17.32 21.89
CA SER A 281 -44.32 18.04 23.10
C SER A 281 -44.56 19.53 22.84
N THR A 282 -45.83 19.93 22.92
CA THR A 282 -46.22 21.33 23.14
C THR A 282 -45.77 21.72 24.56
N PRO A 283 -45.27 22.94 24.83
CA PRO A 283 -44.76 23.32 26.16
C PRO A 283 -45.74 23.06 27.33
N SER A 284 -47.05 23.03 27.06
CA SER A 284 -48.09 22.67 28.02
C SER A 284 -48.10 21.20 28.44
N SER A 285 -47.73 20.25 27.56
CA SER A 285 -47.70 18.82 27.90
C SER A 285 -46.49 18.48 28.77
N LEU A 286 -45.33 19.10 28.54
CA LEU A 286 -44.14 18.97 29.41
C LEU A 286 -44.42 19.45 30.83
N ASP A 287 -45.13 20.55 31.01
CA ASP A 287 -45.50 21.04 32.35
C ASP A 287 -46.47 20.10 33.07
N THR A 288 -47.40 19.46 32.36
CA THR A 288 -48.28 18.46 32.97
C THR A 288 -47.55 17.17 33.32
N ILE A 289 -46.62 16.72 32.47
CA ILE A 289 -45.79 15.53 32.72
C ILE A 289 -44.83 15.80 33.88
N SER A 290 -44.17 16.96 33.95
CA SER A 290 -43.25 17.30 35.05
C SER A 290 -43.97 17.35 36.39
N ARG A 291 -45.20 17.87 36.42
CA ARG A 291 -46.06 17.82 37.62
C ARG A 291 -46.40 16.38 38.02
N ARG A 292 -46.77 15.52 37.06
CA ARG A 292 -47.04 14.09 37.33
C ARG A 292 -45.80 13.32 37.77
N VAL A 293 -44.63 13.60 37.20
CA VAL A 293 -43.36 13.02 37.63
C VAL A 293 -43.02 13.46 39.05
N ARG A 294 -43.26 14.73 39.40
CA ARG A 294 -43.06 15.21 40.78
C ARG A 294 -44.02 14.54 41.77
N THR A 295 -45.28 14.33 41.40
CA THR A 295 -46.22 13.60 42.26
C THR A 295 -45.83 12.14 42.39
N LEU A 296 -45.42 11.47 41.31
CA LEU A 296 -44.95 10.08 41.34
C LEU A 296 -43.64 9.94 42.14
N ALA A 297 -42.73 10.90 42.05
CA ALA A 297 -41.51 10.91 42.86
C ALA A 297 -41.84 11.04 44.36
N GLN A 298 -42.78 11.92 44.71
CA GLN A 298 -43.27 12.03 46.10
C GLN A 298 -44.00 10.76 46.56
N GLU A 299 -44.77 10.11 45.69
CA GLU A 299 -45.42 8.84 46.00
C GLU A 299 -44.42 7.69 46.16
N ALA A 300 -43.35 7.66 45.35
CA ALA A 300 -42.26 6.71 45.47
C ALA A 300 -41.44 6.91 46.74
N GLU A 301 -41.14 8.17 47.11
CA GLU A 301 -40.47 8.52 48.37
C GLU A 301 -41.31 8.08 49.58
N ARG A 302 -42.63 8.36 49.56
CA ARG A 302 -43.55 7.86 50.59
C ARG A 302 -43.61 6.32 50.65
N LEU A 303 -43.51 5.64 49.50
CA LEU A 303 -43.46 4.18 49.46
C LEU A 303 -42.14 3.66 50.06
N GLU A 304 -41.02 4.33 49.78
CA GLU A 304 -39.72 3.99 50.33
C GLU A 304 -39.68 4.21 51.85
N GLU A 305 -40.21 5.34 52.34
CA GLU A 305 -40.38 5.60 53.77
C GLU A 305 -41.21 4.51 54.44
N ARG A 306 -42.34 4.11 53.83
CA ARG A 306 -43.17 3.00 54.33
C ARG A 306 -42.43 1.68 54.32
N ARG A 307 -41.64 1.38 53.30
CA ARG A 307 -40.81 0.17 53.23
C ARG A 307 -39.68 0.19 54.26
N LYS A 308 -39.03 1.32 54.49
CA LYS A 308 -38.01 1.49 55.54
C LYS A 308 -38.63 1.33 56.93
N ALA A 309 -39.81 1.92 57.16
CA ALA A 309 -40.54 1.75 58.41
C ALA A 309 -40.98 0.29 58.63
N ALA A 310 -41.44 -0.40 57.58
CA ALA A 310 -41.78 -1.81 57.64
C ALA A 310 -40.57 -2.71 57.92
N LYS A 311 -39.43 -2.45 57.27
CA LYS A 311 -38.16 -3.14 57.55
C LYS A 311 -37.65 -2.87 58.97
N ALA A 312 -37.68 -1.62 59.43
CA ALA A 312 -37.30 -1.27 60.80
C ALA A 312 -38.21 -1.94 61.84
N ALA A 313 -39.51 -2.08 61.53
CA ALA A 313 -40.45 -2.83 62.38
C ALA A 313 -40.15 -4.33 62.38
N GLN A 314 -39.78 -4.91 61.23
CA GLN A 314 -39.37 -6.31 61.08
C GLN A 314 -38.05 -6.58 61.82
N ASP A 315 -37.07 -5.68 61.72
CA ASP A 315 -35.79 -5.75 62.44
C ASP A 315 -35.99 -5.60 63.96
N ALA A 316 -36.92 -4.74 64.40
CA ALA A 316 -37.31 -4.62 65.81
C ALA A 316 -38.02 -5.90 66.31
N LEU A 317 -38.85 -6.54 65.48
CA LEU A 317 -39.48 -7.83 65.79
C LEU A 317 -38.44 -8.95 65.91
N ARG A 318 -37.43 -8.93 65.03
CA ARG A 318 -36.29 -9.86 65.04
C ARG A 318 -35.42 -9.68 66.29
N ALA A 319 -35.18 -8.42 66.70
CA ALA A 319 -34.47 -8.10 67.95
C ALA A 319 -35.28 -8.48 69.21
N ALA A 320 -36.61 -8.50 69.11
CA ALA A 320 -37.52 -8.95 70.18
C ALA A 320 -37.68 -10.48 70.27
N GLY A 321 -36.91 -11.26 69.50
CA GLY A 321 -36.89 -12.73 69.59
C GLY A 321 -38.00 -13.45 68.83
N GLY A 322 -38.67 -12.78 67.87
CA GLY A 322 -39.60 -13.43 66.96
C GLY A 322 -38.86 -14.31 65.94
N ASP A 323 -39.00 -15.62 66.07
CA ASP A 323 -38.56 -16.63 65.10
C ASP A 323 -39.35 -16.45 63.80
N VAL A 324 -38.79 -15.65 62.89
CA VAL A 324 -39.22 -15.58 61.49
C VAL A 324 -38.16 -16.33 60.69
N SER A 325 -38.64 -17.37 60.02
CA SER A 325 -37.94 -18.40 59.25
C SER A 325 -36.62 -17.96 58.62
N SER A 326 -35.62 -18.84 58.72
CA SER A 326 -34.23 -18.76 58.25
C SER A 326 -33.98 -18.45 56.75
N ASP A 327 -35.00 -18.02 56.01
CA ASP A 327 -34.99 -17.77 54.56
C ASP A 327 -34.24 -16.46 54.20
N ASP A 328 -34.36 -15.43 55.04
CA ASP A 328 -33.84 -14.08 54.76
C ASP A 328 -32.30 -13.99 54.76
N GLY A 329 -31.62 -14.91 55.45
CA GLY A 329 -30.15 -15.01 55.48
C GLY A 329 -29.59 -15.67 54.22
N GLU A 330 -30.24 -16.73 53.75
CA GLU A 330 -29.90 -17.37 52.48
C GLU A 330 -30.22 -16.45 51.30
N ASP A 331 -31.35 -15.73 51.37
CA ASP A 331 -31.72 -14.70 50.40
C ASP A 331 -30.73 -13.53 50.40
N SER A 332 -30.20 -13.10 51.56
CA SER A 332 -29.17 -12.05 51.62
C SER A 332 -27.84 -12.51 50.99
N GLU A 333 -27.43 -13.76 51.18
CA GLU A 333 -26.23 -14.29 50.54
C GLU A 333 -26.45 -14.52 49.05
N GLN A 334 -27.60 -15.05 48.65
CA GLN A 334 -27.97 -15.26 47.25
C GLN A 334 -28.09 -13.94 46.52
N THR A 335 -28.71 -12.91 47.12
CA THR A 335 -28.77 -11.55 46.55
C THR A 335 -27.38 -10.95 46.43
N SER A 336 -26.47 -11.11 47.41
CA SER A 336 -25.09 -10.64 47.27
C SER A 336 -24.33 -11.35 46.12
N LYS A 337 -24.54 -12.66 45.94
CA LYS A 337 -23.99 -13.43 44.81
C LYS A 337 -24.60 -12.99 43.48
N ILE A 338 -25.91 -12.73 43.44
CA ILE A 338 -26.60 -12.20 42.26
C ILE A 338 -26.09 -10.80 41.93
N HIS A 339 -25.90 -9.93 42.92
CA HIS A 339 -25.31 -8.60 42.72
C HIS A 339 -23.86 -8.69 42.22
N ALA A 340 -23.08 -9.65 42.71
CA ALA A 340 -21.74 -9.91 42.18
C ALA A 340 -21.78 -10.40 40.73
N LEU A 341 -22.71 -11.29 40.37
CA LEU A 341 -22.91 -11.75 38.98
C LEU A 341 -23.44 -10.65 38.06
N TYR A 342 -24.33 -9.79 38.57
CA TYR A 342 -24.82 -8.63 37.85
C TYR A 342 -23.72 -7.58 37.67
N GLY A 343 -22.74 -7.52 38.57
CA GLY A 343 -21.54 -6.72 38.43
C GLY A 343 -20.56 -7.25 37.38
N THR A 344 -20.47 -8.58 37.20
CA THR A 344 -19.63 -9.18 36.15
C THR A 344 -20.32 -9.22 34.78
N LEU A 345 -21.65 -9.17 34.72
CA LEU A 345 -22.42 -9.21 33.48
C LEU A 345 -22.05 -8.09 32.48
N PRO A 346 -21.89 -6.81 32.86
CA PRO A 346 -21.43 -5.77 31.95
C PRO A 346 -20.08 -6.07 31.30
N THR A 347 -19.15 -6.71 32.03
CA THR A 347 -17.86 -7.10 31.46
C THR A 347 -18.02 -8.19 30.41
N ILE A 348 -18.92 -9.16 30.64
CA ILE A 348 -19.21 -10.23 29.68
C ILE A 348 -19.99 -9.68 28.48
N GLU A 349 -20.94 -8.78 28.71
CA GLU A 349 -21.74 -8.15 27.66
C GLU A 349 -20.86 -7.31 26.72
N ASN A 350 -19.84 -6.63 27.24
CA ASN A 350 -18.87 -5.91 26.43
C ASN A 350 -17.90 -6.84 25.65
N LEU A 351 -17.57 -8.01 26.20
CA LEU A 351 -16.67 -8.98 25.54
C LEU A 351 -17.38 -9.88 24.52
N THR A 352 -18.69 -10.10 24.69
CA THR A 352 -19.51 -10.95 23.81
C THR A 352 -19.49 -10.49 22.33
N PRO A 353 -19.67 -9.20 21.98
CA PRO A 353 -19.62 -8.76 20.58
C PRO A 353 -18.21 -8.82 19.97
N LEU A 354 -17.16 -8.91 20.80
CA LEU A 354 -15.77 -9.01 20.33
C LEU A 354 -15.35 -10.45 19.99
N LEU A 355 -16.08 -11.46 20.50
CA LEU A 355 -15.72 -12.86 20.30
C LEU A 355 -15.89 -13.34 18.83
N PRO A 356 -16.99 -13.03 18.11
CA PRO A 356 -17.11 -13.38 16.70
C PRO A 356 -15.99 -12.81 15.80
N PRO A 357 -15.67 -11.50 15.82
CA PRO A 357 -14.60 -10.98 14.97
C PRO A 357 -13.21 -11.50 15.37
N LEU A 358 -12.96 -11.79 16.65
CA LEU A 358 -11.72 -12.47 17.07
C LEU A 358 -11.64 -13.90 16.52
N LEU A 359 -12.76 -14.63 16.48
CA LEU A 359 -12.80 -15.97 15.91
C LEU A 359 -12.59 -15.95 14.40
N ASP A 360 -13.18 -14.98 13.69
CA ASP A 360 -12.96 -14.79 12.25
C ASP A 360 -11.51 -14.38 11.95
N ARG A 361 -10.92 -13.50 12.78
CA ARG A 361 -9.50 -13.17 12.71
C ARG A 361 -8.62 -14.39 12.98
N LEU A 362 -8.91 -15.19 14.00
CA LEU A 362 -8.18 -16.44 14.26
C LEU A 362 -8.34 -17.45 13.12
N ARG A 363 -9.51 -17.52 12.48
CA ARG A 363 -9.74 -18.42 11.34
C ARG A 363 -8.95 -18.00 10.10
N SER A 364 -8.89 -16.70 9.80
CA SER A 364 -8.03 -16.19 8.72
C SER A 364 -6.55 -16.35 9.06
N LEU A 365 -6.15 -16.10 10.31
CA LEU A 365 -4.79 -16.24 10.79
C LEU A 365 -4.35 -17.71 10.93
N ARG A 366 -5.28 -18.66 11.06
CA ARG A 366 -4.99 -20.11 11.17
C ARG A 366 -4.19 -20.62 9.98
N ALA A 367 -4.49 -20.17 8.77
CA ALA A 367 -3.74 -20.56 7.58
C ALA A 367 -2.28 -20.10 7.71
N ILE A 368 -2.07 -18.84 8.09
CA ILE A 368 -0.73 -18.26 8.31
C ILE A 368 0.00 -18.98 9.46
N HIS A 369 -0.68 -19.32 10.56
CA HIS A 369 -0.07 -20.06 11.67
C HIS A 369 0.31 -21.49 11.27
N ALA A 370 -0.53 -22.16 10.49
CA ALA A 370 -0.21 -23.49 9.95
C ALA A 370 0.97 -23.42 8.98
N ASP A 371 1.01 -22.42 8.10
CA ASP A 371 2.13 -22.19 7.19
C ASP A 371 3.41 -21.83 7.95
N ALA A 372 3.32 -21.03 9.02
CA ALA A 372 4.46 -20.71 9.88
C ALA A 372 4.99 -21.96 10.63
N ALA A 373 4.09 -22.81 11.10
CA ALA A 373 4.47 -24.07 11.74
C ALA A 373 5.15 -25.04 10.76
N THR A 374 4.60 -25.19 9.54
CA THR A 374 5.22 -26.03 8.50
C THR A 374 6.53 -25.44 7.99
N ALA A 375 6.64 -24.11 7.89
CA ALA A 375 7.89 -23.42 7.58
C ALA A 375 8.96 -23.69 8.65
N GLY A 376 8.60 -23.62 9.94
CA GLY A 376 9.47 -23.97 11.06
C GLY A 376 9.98 -25.42 10.96
N GLU A 377 9.08 -26.38 10.73
CA GLU A 377 9.46 -27.79 10.55
C GLU A 377 10.35 -28.00 9.30
N SER A 378 10.06 -27.29 8.20
CA SER A 378 10.86 -27.36 6.99
C SER A 378 12.26 -26.77 7.19
N LEU A 379 12.37 -25.70 7.99
CA LEU A 379 13.64 -25.08 8.36
C LEU A 379 14.46 -26.02 9.22
N ASP A 380 13.87 -26.63 10.24
CA ASP A 380 14.52 -27.62 11.09
C ASP A 380 14.98 -28.84 10.28
N ALA A 381 14.20 -29.26 9.28
CA ALA A 381 14.56 -30.34 8.38
C ALA A 381 15.73 -29.96 7.46
N VAL A 382 15.76 -28.72 6.96
CA VAL A 382 16.88 -28.20 6.16
C VAL A 382 18.13 -28.04 7.01
N GLU A 383 18.01 -27.56 8.25
CA GLU A 383 19.13 -27.46 9.19
C GLU A 383 19.74 -28.84 9.47
N LYS A 384 18.92 -29.85 9.77
CA LYS A 384 19.40 -31.23 9.95
C LYS A 384 20.14 -31.76 8.71
N LYS A 385 19.57 -31.56 7.51
CA LYS A 385 20.24 -31.93 6.25
C LYS A 385 21.56 -31.18 6.06
N GLN A 386 21.62 -29.91 6.43
CA GLN A 386 22.84 -29.12 6.37
C GLN A 386 23.90 -29.64 7.34
N THR A 387 23.52 -30.00 8.57
CA THR A 387 24.45 -30.61 9.53
C THR A 387 24.95 -31.98 9.06
N ASP A 388 24.09 -32.79 8.45
CA ASP A 388 24.44 -34.09 7.89
C ASP A 388 25.39 -33.95 6.70
N MET A 389 25.09 -33.05 5.75
CA MET A 389 25.97 -32.74 4.62
C MET A 389 27.32 -32.21 5.09
N ALA A 390 27.36 -31.35 6.12
CA ALA A 390 28.61 -30.88 6.70
C ALA A 390 29.43 -32.02 7.33
N GLY A 391 28.75 -32.98 7.98
CA GLY A 391 29.35 -34.21 8.48
C GLY A 391 29.90 -35.08 7.36
N ASP A 392 29.16 -35.28 6.28
CA ASP A 392 29.60 -36.07 5.14
C ASP A 392 30.77 -35.40 4.43
N ILE A 393 30.76 -34.08 4.21
CA ILE A 393 31.89 -33.34 3.62
C ILE A 393 33.17 -33.56 4.45
N LYS A 394 33.08 -33.61 5.79
CA LYS A 394 34.21 -33.96 6.65
C LYS A 394 34.72 -35.38 6.37
N LYS A 395 33.82 -36.37 6.29
CA LYS A 395 34.19 -37.76 5.94
C LYS A 395 34.81 -37.86 4.54
N TRP A 396 34.29 -37.12 3.55
CA TRP A 396 34.87 -37.06 2.20
C TRP A 396 36.27 -36.47 2.21
N ARG A 397 36.52 -35.43 3.02
CA ARG A 397 37.85 -34.84 3.19
C ARG A 397 38.83 -35.83 3.82
N GLU A 398 38.44 -36.48 4.92
CA GLU A 398 39.25 -37.51 5.57
C GLU A 398 39.51 -38.70 4.64
N GLY A 399 38.51 -39.11 3.85
CA GLY A 399 38.67 -40.16 2.84
C GLY A 399 39.65 -39.76 1.74
N LEU A 400 39.58 -38.52 1.27
CA LEU A 400 40.49 -38.00 0.25
C LEU A 400 41.93 -37.90 0.78
N GLU A 401 42.10 -37.47 2.03
CA GLU A 401 43.41 -37.43 2.69
C GLU A 401 44.03 -38.83 2.80
N LYS A 402 43.25 -39.83 3.20
CA LYS A 402 43.70 -41.24 3.20
C LYS A 402 44.05 -41.75 1.81
N VAL A 403 43.30 -41.37 0.78
CA VAL A 403 43.61 -41.73 -0.61
C VAL A 403 44.88 -41.02 -1.09
N GLU A 404 45.10 -39.77 -0.71
CA GLU A 404 46.32 -39.02 -1.02
C GLU A 404 47.54 -39.65 -0.34
N GLU A 405 47.43 -40.02 0.94
CA GLU A 405 48.48 -40.75 1.65
C GLU A 405 48.77 -42.11 1.01
N ALA A 406 47.73 -42.89 0.68
CA ALA A 406 47.88 -44.16 -0.01
C ALA A 406 48.51 -43.99 -1.40
N LEU A 407 48.19 -42.92 -2.13
CA LEU A 407 48.78 -42.60 -3.42
C LEU A 407 50.26 -42.24 -3.28
N LYS A 408 50.65 -41.44 -2.28
CA LYS A 408 52.07 -41.14 -1.99
C LYS A 408 52.85 -42.39 -1.60
N GLN A 409 52.26 -43.28 -0.81
CA GLN A 409 52.87 -44.58 -0.48
C GLN A 409 52.98 -45.48 -1.72
N ASN A 410 51.99 -45.49 -2.60
CA ASN A 410 52.06 -46.22 -3.87
C ASN A 410 53.12 -45.60 -4.81
N GLU A 411 53.19 -44.28 -4.93
CA GLU A 411 54.20 -43.60 -5.74
C GLU A 411 55.62 -43.90 -5.25
N THR A 412 55.84 -43.90 -3.94
CA THR A 412 57.16 -44.24 -3.37
C THR A 412 57.51 -45.71 -3.57
N THR A 413 56.56 -46.64 -3.39
CA THR A 413 56.79 -48.07 -3.64
C THR A 413 56.96 -48.37 -5.14
N MET A 414 56.17 -47.76 -6.02
CA MET A 414 56.30 -47.83 -7.48
C MET A 414 57.63 -47.24 -7.94
N GLY A 415 58.04 -46.09 -7.39
CA GLY A 415 59.35 -45.49 -7.65
C GLY A 415 60.52 -46.37 -7.17
N GLY A 416 60.34 -47.07 -6.04
CA GLY A 416 61.27 -48.10 -5.57
C GLY A 416 61.34 -49.30 -6.52
N ASN A 417 60.19 -49.85 -6.91
CA ASN A 417 60.09 -50.97 -7.84
C ASN A 417 60.67 -50.61 -9.22
N MET A 418 60.41 -49.40 -9.72
CA MET A 418 60.97 -48.88 -10.97
C MET A 418 62.50 -48.85 -10.93
N LYS A 419 63.10 -48.40 -9.82
CA LYS A 419 64.56 -48.42 -9.64
C LYS A 419 65.12 -49.84 -9.61
N VAL A 420 64.41 -50.79 -9.00
CA VAL A 420 64.80 -52.21 -9.00
C VAL A 420 64.76 -52.78 -10.42
N VAL A 421 63.70 -52.51 -11.18
CA VAL A 421 63.58 -52.93 -12.59
C VAL A 421 64.64 -52.25 -13.45
N GLU A 422 64.91 -50.96 -13.26
CA GLU A 422 66.00 -50.25 -13.94
C GLU A 422 67.37 -50.87 -13.63
N GLY A 423 67.60 -51.27 -12.37
CA GLY A 423 68.78 -52.03 -11.98
C GLY A 423 68.89 -53.36 -12.71
N TRP A 424 67.80 -54.13 -12.78
CA TRP A 424 67.77 -55.39 -13.53
C TRP A 424 68.00 -55.20 -15.03
N VAL A 425 67.43 -54.16 -15.64
CA VAL A 425 67.65 -53.83 -17.06
C VAL A 425 69.10 -53.46 -17.30
N LYS A 426 69.70 -52.61 -16.46
CA LYS A 426 71.12 -52.25 -16.57
C LYS A 426 72.05 -53.46 -16.41
N GLU A 427 71.74 -54.37 -15.48
CA GLU A 427 72.48 -55.63 -15.36
C GLU A 427 72.34 -56.52 -16.60
N LEU A 428 71.17 -56.50 -17.24
CA LEU A 428 70.89 -57.26 -18.45
C LEU A 428 71.61 -56.65 -19.66
N GLU A 429 71.61 -55.32 -19.78
CA GLU A 429 72.40 -54.55 -20.76
C GLU A 429 73.89 -54.84 -20.61
N ALA A 430 74.44 -54.76 -19.39
CA ALA A 430 75.85 -55.06 -19.13
C ALA A 430 76.24 -56.53 -19.42
N LYS A 431 75.30 -57.47 -19.28
CA LYS A 431 75.49 -58.86 -19.70
C LYS A 431 75.43 -59.00 -21.22
N MET A 432 74.60 -58.21 -21.89
CA MET A 432 74.48 -58.21 -23.36
C MET A 432 75.71 -57.58 -24.03
N GLU A 433 76.30 -56.53 -23.45
CA GLU A 433 77.55 -55.92 -23.93
C GLU A 433 78.79 -56.82 -23.75
N ARG A 434 78.72 -57.82 -22.86
CA ARG A 434 79.79 -58.80 -22.63
C ARG A 434 79.73 -60.02 -23.55
N LEU A 435 78.65 -60.18 -24.30
CA LEU A 435 78.46 -61.20 -25.35
C LEU A 435 78.84 -60.62 -26.71
#